data_AF-A0A2X4V5T5-F1
#
_entry.id   AF-A0A2X4V5T5-F1
#
_cell.length_a   1.000
_cell.length_b   1.000
_cell.length_c   1.000
_cell.angle_alpha   90.00
_cell.angle_beta   90.00
_cell.angle_gamma   90.00
#
_symmetry.space_group_name_H-M   'P 1'
#
loop_
_entity.id
_entity.type
_entity.pdbx_description
1 polymer ?
#
loop_
_entity_poly.entity_id
_entity_poly.type
_entity_poly.pdbx_seq_one_letter_code
_entity_poly.pdbx_strand_id
1 'polypeptide(L)'
;MNGKPLLIRGVNRHEHHPERGQAINEEDMLQDILLMKQNNFNAVRCSHYPNNPRWYELCDRYGLYVVDEANIETHGMVPMARLSDDPSWFRLTAPRDPHGAV
;
A
#
# COMPACT_ATOMS: atom_id res chain seq x y z
N MET A 1 17.23 -8.93 0.14
CA MET A 1 16.42 -10.06 0.63
C MET A 1 17.30 -11.27 0.85
N ASN A 2 17.20 -11.95 1.99
CA ASN A 2 17.92 -13.20 2.28
C ASN A 2 19.43 -13.14 1.96
N GLY A 3 20.09 -12.06 2.38
CA GLY A 3 21.53 -11.84 2.18
C GLY A 3 21.95 -11.33 0.79
N LYS A 4 21.01 -11.09 -0.15
CA LYS A 4 21.31 -10.58 -1.50
C LYS A 4 20.67 -9.22 -1.78
N PRO A 5 21.32 -8.33 -2.56
CA PRO A 5 20.71 -7.09 -3.01
C PRO A 5 19.51 -7.37 -3.92
N LEU A 6 18.48 -6.53 -3.85
CA LEU A 6 17.30 -6.60 -4.71
C LEU A 6 17.38 -5.55 -5.82
N LEU A 7 16.92 -5.93 -7.01
CA LEU A 7 16.50 -4.99 -8.05
C LEU A 7 14.98 -4.90 -8.02
N ILE A 8 14.45 -3.74 -7.64
CA ILE A 8 13.00 -3.50 -7.58
C ILE A 8 12.49 -3.13 -8.97
N ARG A 9 11.57 -3.94 -9.49
CA ARG A 9 10.75 -3.67 -10.68
C ARG A 9 9.34 -3.45 -10.16
N GLY A 10 9.11 -2.24 -9.66
CA GLY A 10 7.93 -1.88 -8.90
C GLY A 10 6.92 -1.04 -9.67
N VAL A 11 5.65 -1.12 -9.27
CA VAL A 11 4.56 -0.26 -9.74
C VAL A 11 3.75 0.24 -8.54
N ASN A 12 3.13 1.42 -8.66
CA ASN A 12 2.13 1.90 -7.70
C ASN A 12 0.76 1.36 -8.10
N ARG A 13 -0.03 0.92 -7.13
CA ARG A 13 -1.37 0.41 -7.36
C ARG A 13 -2.35 1.05 -6.38
N HIS A 14 -3.35 1.73 -6.92
CA HIS A 14 -4.56 2.09 -6.19
C HIS A 14 -5.58 0.96 -6.28
N GLU A 15 -6.42 0.83 -5.25
CA GLU A 15 -7.63 0.01 -5.32
C GLU A 15 -8.70 0.78 -6.11
N HIS A 16 -8.89 0.39 -7.37
CA HIS A 16 -9.83 1.05 -8.27
C HIS A 16 -10.41 0.06 -9.28
N HIS A 17 -11.72 0.17 -9.50
CA HIS A 17 -12.48 -0.49 -10.53
C HIS A 17 -13.36 0.55 -11.26
N PRO A 18 -13.44 0.51 -12.60
CA PRO A 18 -14.13 1.55 -13.38
C PRO A 18 -15.61 1.72 -13.02
N GLU A 19 -16.30 0.64 -12.65
CA GLU A 19 -17.74 0.68 -12.32
C GLU A 19 -18.03 0.72 -10.82
N ARG A 20 -17.11 0.21 -9.98
CA ARG A 20 -17.32 0.02 -8.53
C ARG A 20 -16.56 1.03 -7.68
N GLY A 21 -15.83 1.96 -8.31
CA GLY A 21 -14.98 2.91 -7.60
C GLY A 21 -13.86 2.17 -6.87
N GLN A 22 -13.72 2.40 -5.57
CA GLN A 22 -12.65 1.78 -4.76
C GLN A 22 -12.99 0.37 -4.27
N ALA A 23 -14.21 -0.12 -4.52
CA ALA A 23 -14.65 -1.44 -4.08
C ALA A 23 -14.20 -2.54 -5.07
N ILE A 24 -12.95 -2.98 -4.94
CA ILE A 24 -12.37 -4.11 -5.69
C ILE A 24 -12.71 -5.47 -5.05
N ASN A 25 -12.73 -6.53 -5.85
CA ASN A 25 -12.91 -7.92 -5.39
C ASN A 25 -11.61 -8.73 -5.60
N GLU A 26 -11.62 -10.00 -5.21
CA GLU A 26 -10.47 -10.89 -5.35
C GLU A 26 -10.09 -11.11 -6.82
N GLU A 27 -11.08 -11.19 -7.72
CA GLU A 27 -10.84 -11.37 -9.15
C GLU A 27 -10.07 -10.18 -9.76
N ASP A 28 -10.41 -8.95 -9.39
CA ASP A 28 -9.70 -7.74 -9.81
C ASP A 28 -8.23 -7.78 -9.34
N MET A 29 -8.02 -8.14 -8.06
CA MET A 29 -6.68 -8.26 -7.47
C MET A 29 -5.85 -9.32 -8.19
N LEU A 30 -6.44 -10.48 -8.46
CA LEU A 30 -5.77 -11.57 -9.18
C LEU A 30 -5.42 -11.15 -10.61
N GLN A 31 -6.31 -10.46 -11.31
CA GLN A 31 -6.03 -9.93 -12.63
C GLN A 31 -4.82 -9.00 -12.62
N ASP A 32 -4.76 -8.05 -11.68
CA ASP A 32 -3.62 -7.13 -11.53
C ASP A 32 -2.31 -7.89 -11.25
N ILE A 33 -2.33 -8.85 -10.32
CA ILE A 33 -1.15 -9.67 -9.97
C ILE A 33 -0.66 -10.42 -11.20
N LEU A 34 -1.54 -11.10 -11.93
CA LEU A 34 -1.16 -11.87 -13.10
C LEU A 34 -0.56 -10.98 -14.19
N LEU A 35 -1.18 -9.82 -14.45
CA LEU A 35 -0.66 -8.84 -15.43
C LEU A 35 0.71 -8.30 -15.01
N MET A 36 0.88 -7.92 -13.74
CA MET A 36 2.18 -7.46 -13.21
C MET A 36 3.27 -8.51 -13.42
N LYS A 37 2.98 -9.76 -13.05
CA LYS A 37 3.95 -10.88 -13.15
C LYS A 37 4.29 -11.22 -14.60
N GLN A 38 3.29 -11.22 -15.50
CA GLN A 38 3.49 -11.41 -16.94
C GLN A 38 4.37 -10.31 -17.54
N ASN A 39 4.35 -9.11 -16.97
CA ASN A 39 5.14 -7.96 -17.39
C ASN A 39 6.42 -7.76 -16.55
N ASN A 40 6.91 -8.82 -15.90
CA ASN A 40 8.19 -8.85 -15.17
C ASN A 40 8.30 -7.91 -13.95
N PHE A 41 7.18 -7.40 -13.43
CA PHE A 41 7.16 -6.71 -12.14
C PHE A 41 7.37 -7.71 -11.00
N ASN A 42 8.07 -7.26 -9.96
CA ASN A 42 8.34 -8.05 -8.75
C ASN A 42 7.95 -7.33 -7.46
N ALA A 43 7.48 -6.09 -7.53
CA ALA A 43 7.07 -5.31 -6.38
C ALA A 43 5.86 -4.44 -6.67
N VAL A 44 5.11 -4.12 -5.63
CA VAL A 44 3.97 -3.21 -5.66
C VAL A 44 3.99 -2.32 -4.43
N ARG A 45 3.67 -1.04 -4.61
CA ARG A 45 3.44 -0.09 -3.52
C ARG A 45 1.95 0.16 -3.36
N CYS A 46 1.46 0.06 -2.13
CA CYS A 46 0.08 0.35 -1.74
C CYS A 46 -0.17 1.87 -1.71
N SER A 47 -0.08 2.54 -2.86
CA SER A 47 -0.33 3.98 -2.98
C SER A 47 -1.82 4.27 -2.69
N HIS A 48 -2.21 5.04 -1.67
CA HIS A 48 -1.41 5.68 -0.60
C HIS A 48 -2.02 5.33 0.76
N TYR A 49 -2.32 4.05 0.95
CA TYR A 49 -3.07 3.54 2.09
C TYR A 49 -2.93 2.02 2.18
N PRO A 50 -3.15 1.43 3.39
CA PRO A 50 -3.21 -0.02 3.52
C PRO A 50 -4.31 -0.57 2.62
N ASN A 51 -4.00 -1.60 1.85
CA ASN A 51 -4.94 -2.24 0.92
C ASN A 51 -5.87 -3.21 1.68
N ASN A 52 -6.83 -3.80 0.98
CA ASN A 52 -7.64 -4.89 1.49
C ASN A 52 -6.75 -6.03 2.02
N PRO A 53 -7.02 -6.62 3.22
CA PRO A 53 -6.22 -7.72 3.77
C PRO A 53 -5.96 -8.88 2.81
N ARG A 54 -6.93 -9.18 1.94
CA ARG A 54 -6.80 -10.22 0.92
C ARG A 54 -5.67 -9.96 -0.08
N TRP A 55 -5.35 -8.70 -0.35
CA TRP A 55 -4.25 -8.30 -1.23
C TRP A 55 -2.90 -8.85 -0.76
N TYR A 56 -2.62 -8.76 0.54
CA TYR A 56 -1.36 -9.21 1.13
C TYR A 56 -1.23 -10.73 1.05
N GLU A 57 -2.31 -11.46 1.37
CA GLU A 57 -2.34 -12.93 1.24
C GLU A 57 -2.09 -13.40 -0.19
N LEU A 58 -2.60 -12.66 -1.18
CA LEU A 58 -2.34 -12.93 -2.59
C LEU A 58 -0.90 -12.57 -2.97
N CYS A 59 -0.36 -11.44 -2.50
CA CYS A 59 1.04 -11.07 -2.73
C CYS A 59 2.02 -12.10 -2.15
N ASP A 60 1.71 -12.64 -0.96
CA ASP A 60 2.46 -13.75 -0.36
C ASP A 60 2.41 -15.00 -1.25
N ARG A 61 1.22 -15.36 -1.73
CA ARG A 61 1.00 -16.56 -2.55
C ARG A 61 1.66 -16.48 -3.94
N TYR A 62 1.57 -15.34 -4.61
CA TYR A 62 2.02 -15.16 -5.99
C TYR A 62 3.43 -14.52 -6.10
N GLY A 63 3.99 -14.08 -4.97
CA GLY A 63 5.34 -13.56 -4.85
C GLY A 63 5.49 -12.16 -5.42
N LEU A 64 5.11 -11.16 -4.65
CA LEU A 64 5.40 -9.73 -4.88
C LEU A 64 5.99 -9.13 -3.60
N TYR A 65 7.03 -8.30 -3.73
CA TYR A 65 7.46 -7.44 -2.63
C TYR A 65 6.44 -6.31 -2.45
N VAL A 66 5.97 -6.08 -1.23
CA VAL A 66 4.97 -5.05 -0.94
C VAL A 66 5.60 -3.92 -0.14
N VAL A 67 5.37 -2.67 -0.57
CA VAL A 67 5.51 -1.50 0.29
C VAL A 67 4.14 -1.17 0.85
N ASP A 68 3.94 -1.50 2.13
CA ASP A 68 2.72 -1.17 2.86
C ASP A 68 2.80 0.27 3.37
N GLU A 69 1.84 1.10 2.95
CA GLU A 69 1.89 2.54 3.16
C GLU A 69 0.74 3.01 4.04
N ALA A 70 1.03 3.81 5.06
CA ALA A 70 0.01 4.38 5.93
C ALA A 70 -0.90 5.34 5.15
N ASN A 71 -2.18 5.40 5.52
CA ASN A 71 -3.16 6.32 4.93
C ASN A 71 -2.99 7.73 5.50
N ILE A 72 -1.87 8.38 5.18
CA ILE A 72 -1.52 9.71 5.67
C ILE A 72 -0.96 10.51 4.48
N GLU A 73 -1.76 11.41 3.94
CA GLU A 73 -1.36 12.31 2.86
C GLU A 73 -1.86 13.73 3.14
N THR A 74 -0.94 14.69 3.25
CA THR A 74 -1.22 16.10 3.58
C THR A 74 -0.86 17.06 2.46
N HIS A 75 -0.88 16.57 1.21
CA HIS A 75 -0.44 17.31 0.03
C HIS A 75 -1.10 18.70 -0.08
N GLY A 76 -2.38 18.80 0.26
CA GLY A 76 -3.13 20.07 0.18
C GLY A 76 -2.76 21.14 1.21
N MET A 77 -1.84 20.88 2.13
CA MET A 77 -1.43 21.81 3.18
C MET A 77 -0.29 22.74 2.72
N VAL A 78 -0.21 23.94 3.30
CA VAL A 78 0.89 24.90 3.07
C VAL A 78 1.48 25.36 4.41
N PRO A 79 2.76 25.05 4.72
CA PRO A 79 3.61 24.09 4.01
C PRO A 79 3.03 22.66 4.08
N MET A 80 3.47 21.75 3.22
CA MET A 80 2.97 20.36 3.17
C MET A 80 3.06 19.66 4.54
N ALA A 81 4.11 19.97 5.29
CA ALA A 81 4.37 19.41 6.62
C ALA A 81 3.54 20.04 7.75
N ARG A 82 2.64 21.00 7.45
CA ARG A 82 1.91 21.77 8.49
C ARG A 82 1.21 20.89 9.52
N LEU A 83 0.63 19.77 9.09
CA LEU A 83 -0.03 18.84 10.01
C LEU A 83 0.94 17.77 10.55
N SER A 84 1.92 17.33 9.76
CA SER A 84 2.88 16.31 10.21
C SER A 84 3.86 16.82 11.26
N ASP A 85 4.14 18.13 11.26
CA ASP A 85 5.03 18.80 12.21
C ASP A 85 4.28 19.34 13.44
N ASP A 86 2.95 19.22 13.49
CA ASP A 86 2.13 19.66 14.61
C ASP A 86 1.91 18.49 15.60
N PRO A 87 2.46 18.55 16.84
CA PRO A 87 2.30 17.48 17.82
C PRO A 87 0.84 17.19 18.19
N SER A 88 -0.09 18.13 17.98
CA SER A 88 -1.53 17.90 18.22
C SER A 88 -2.12 16.85 17.27
N TRP A 89 -1.48 16.61 16.12
CA TRP A 89 -1.88 15.58 15.15
C TRP A 89 -1.20 14.23 15.39
N PHE A 90 -0.22 14.13 16.29
CA PHE A 90 0.56 12.91 16.50
C PHE A 90 -0.31 11.70 16.83
N ARG A 91 -1.35 11.84 17.67
CA ARG A 91 -2.23 10.71 18.02
C ARG A 91 -3.02 10.16 16.83
N LEU A 92 -3.22 10.97 15.78
CA LEU A 92 -3.96 10.56 14.58
C LEU A 92 -3.06 9.86 13.56
N THR A 93 -1.77 10.18 13.56
CA THR A 93 -0.78 9.64 12.61
C THR A 93 0.10 8.54 13.21
N ALA A 94 0.09 8.39 14.55
CA ALA A 94 0.83 7.34 15.23
C ALA A 94 0.34 5.95 14.79
N PRO A 95 1.26 4.98 14.62
CA PRO A 95 0.89 3.59 14.44
C PRO A 95 -0.02 3.16 15.58
N ARG A 96 -1.20 2.61 15.26
CA ARG A 96 -2.04 1.98 16.27
C ARG A 96 -1.47 0.59 16.54
N ASP A 97 -1.16 0.31 17.80
CA ASP A 97 -0.84 -1.06 18.22
C ASP A 97 -2.05 -1.97 17.91
N PRO A 98 -1.89 -3.01 17.07
CA PRO A 98 -2.96 -3.99 16.85
C PRO A 98 -3.35 -4.76 18.13
N HIS A 99 -2.58 -4.63 19.21
CA HIS A 99 -2.84 -5.23 20.52
C HIS A 99 -3.31 -4.25 21.61
N GLY A 100 -3.54 -2.97 21.28
CA GLY A 100 -4.30 -2.05 22.13
C GLY A 100 -3.61 -1.56 23.41
N ALA A 101 -2.27 -1.49 23.47
CA ALA A 101 -1.60 -0.77 24.55
C ALA A 101 -1.27 0.68 24.12
N VAL A 102 -1.93 1.63 24.79
CA VAL A 102 -1.42 3.01 24.97
C VAL A 102 -0.53 3.07 26.20
#